data_AF-A0A519T7V6-F1
#
_entry.id   AF-A0A519T7V6-F1
#
_cell.length_a   1.000
_cell.length_b   1.000
_cell.length_c   1.000
_cell.angle_alpha   90.00
_cell.angle_beta   90.00
_cell.angle_gamma   90.00
#
_symmetry.space_group_name_H-M   'P 1'
#
loop_
_entity.id
_entity.type
_entity.pdbx_description
1 polymer ?
#
loop_
_entity_poly.entity_id
_entity_poly.type
_entity_poly.pdbx_seq_one_letter_code
_entity_poly.pdbx_strand_id
1 'polypeptide(L)'
;MARKLLIGAPGLSLALGLLATTAHAQTAPVKTPELKFGKPEPADFDAKNFVADSAAKAVVLYDHGTTRFHLKGMSFQMETERTTRIKILKKSGYDYATVEIPLYHRETDEEKISSLKGFTYNEVGGKIEKVKLDGSNMFSEDRTKNVRVRKFTLPNVREGAVIEYTYTVTSDFLFNFQDWTFQREIPTR
;
A
#
# COMPACT_ATOMS: atom_id res chain seq x y z
N MET A 1 -41.72 -76.98 -23.38
CA MET A 1 -40.77 -77.88 -24.07
C MET A 1 -39.39 -77.21 -24.14
N ALA A 2 -38.35 -78.01 -24.28
CA ALA A 2 -36.94 -77.75 -23.95
C ALA A 2 -36.16 -76.71 -24.79
N ARG A 3 -35.23 -76.02 -24.10
CA ARG A 3 -33.80 -75.73 -24.36
C ARG A 3 -33.27 -75.38 -25.78
N LYS A 4 -32.55 -74.25 -25.89
CA LYS A 4 -31.07 -74.08 -26.08
C LYS A 4 -30.79 -72.65 -26.65
N LEU A 5 -29.93 -71.77 -26.12
CA LEU A 5 -28.46 -71.69 -25.88
C LEU A 5 -27.66 -71.19 -27.12
N LEU A 6 -26.68 -70.30 -26.86
CA LEU A 6 -25.55 -69.78 -27.70
C LEU A 6 -25.87 -68.64 -28.70
N ILE A 7 -25.07 -67.58 -28.94
CA ILE A 7 -23.72 -67.08 -28.58
C ILE A 7 -23.70 -65.57 -28.97
N GLY A 8 -22.89 -64.74 -28.31
CA GLY A 8 -22.29 -63.57 -28.99
C GLY A 8 -22.17 -62.28 -28.16
N ALA A 9 -21.12 -62.18 -27.34
CA ALA A 9 -20.48 -60.91 -27.01
C ALA A 9 -19.18 -60.81 -27.86
N PRO A 10 -18.48 -59.66 -27.97
CA PRO A 10 -18.73 -58.36 -27.34
C PRO A 10 -18.60 -57.15 -28.30
N GLY A 11 -19.23 -56.03 -27.95
CA GLY A 11 -19.04 -54.75 -28.63
C GLY A 11 -18.88 -53.64 -27.61
N LEU A 12 -17.66 -53.48 -27.12
CA LEU A 12 -17.24 -52.40 -26.23
C LEU A 12 -17.60 -51.05 -26.89
N SER A 13 -18.50 -50.29 -26.29
CA SER A 13 -18.68 -48.86 -26.61
C SER A 13 -18.63 -48.09 -25.30
N LEU A 14 -17.39 -47.74 -24.94
CA LEU A 14 -17.04 -46.87 -23.84
C LEU A 14 -17.55 -45.47 -24.18
N ALA A 15 -18.76 -45.12 -23.77
CA ALA A 15 -19.27 -43.76 -23.85
C ALA A 15 -18.61 -42.93 -22.72
N LEU A 16 -17.42 -42.40 -23.00
CA LEU A 16 -16.72 -41.49 -22.11
C LEU A 16 -17.46 -40.14 -22.12
N GLY A 17 -18.32 -39.91 -21.13
CA GLY A 17 -18.97 -38.63 -20.92
C GLY A 17 -17.92 -37.56 -20.55
N LEU A 18 -17.66 -36.62 -21.46
CA LEU A 18 -16.92 -35.41 -21.13
C LEU A 18 -17.79 -34.55 -20.20
N LEU A 19 -17.55 -34.62 -18.88
CA LEU A 19 -17.95 -33.55 -17.98
C LEU A 19 -17.01 -32.37 -18.19
N ALA A 20 -17.45 -31.40 -18.99
CA ALA A 20 -16.81 -30.09 -19.05
C ALA A 20 -17.11 -29.35 -17.74
N THR A 21 -16.23 -29.48 -16.74
CA THR A 21 -16.25 -28.60 -15.57
C THR A 21 -15.69 -27.24 -15.97
N THR A 22 -16.55 -26.31 -16.38
CA THR A 22 -16.14 -24.92 -16.54
C THR A 22 -15.88 -24.34 -15.15
N ALA A 23 -14.62 -24.25 -14.76
CA ALA A 23 -14.22 -23.47 -13.59
C ALA A 23 -14.52 -22.00 -13.87
N HIS A 24 -15.60 -21.47 -13.29
CA HIS A 24 -15.86 -20.04 -13.27
C HIS A 24 -15.04 -19.40 -12.16
N ALA A 25 -13.79 -19.08 -12.47
CA ALA A 25 -13.02 -18.12 -11.68
C ALA A 25 -13.48 -16.70 -12.04
N GLN A 26 -14.70 -16.31 -11.63
CA GLN A 26 -15.07 -14.89 -11.61
C GLN A 26 -14.48 -14.29 -10.34
N THR A 27 -13.27 -13.76 -10.43
CA THR A 27 -12.78 -12.81 -9.42
C THR A 27 -13.75 -11.63 -9.40
N ALA A 28 -14.36 -11.38 -8.24
CA ALA A 28 -15.19 -10.20 -8.04
C ALA A 28 -14.42 -8.95 -8.51
N PRO A 29 -15.10 -7.94 -9.11
CA PRO A 29 -14.42 -6.72 -9.53
C PRO A 29 -13.70 -6.11 -8.33
N VAL A 30 -12.39 -5.91 -8.47
CA VAL A 30 -11.58 -5.22 -7.47
C VAL A 30 -12.14 -3.82 -7.33
N LYS A 31 -12.88 -3.56 -6.26
CA LYS A 31 -13.30 -2.21 -5.90
C LYS A 31 -12.04 -1.46 -5.52
N THR A 32 -11.55 -0.59 -6.41
CA THR A 32 -10.48 0.36 -6.08
C THR A 32 -10.97 1.22 -4.92
N PRO A 33 -10.30 1.18 -3.75
CA PRO A 33 -10.66 2.07 -2.64
C PRO A 33 -10.51 3.52 -3.11
N GLU A 34 -11.60 4.30 -3.09
CA GLU A 34 -11.54 5.73 -3.39
C GLU A 34 -10.91 6.44 -2.19
N LEU A 35 -9.60 6.73 -2.24
CA LEU A 35 -8.94 7.38 -1.13
C LEU A 35 -9.32 8.87 -1.05
N LYS A 36 -9.90 9.24 0.10
CA LYS A 36 -10.04 10.64 0.52
C LYS A 36 -9.08 10.89 1.68
N PHE A 37 -7.99 11.61 1.39
CA PHE A 37 -7.05 12.04 2.42
C PHE A 37 -7.79 12.79 3.53
N GLY A 38 -7.45 12.51 4.77
CA GLY A 38 -8.09 13.10 5.92
C GLY A 38 -9.30 12.33 6.44
N LYS A 39 -9.80 11.32 5.72
CA LYS A 39 -11.05 10.58 5.99
C LYS A 39 -10.82 9.05 5.90
N PRO A 40 -10.27 8.42 6.94
CA PRO A 40 -10.20 6.96 7.02
C PRO A 40 -11.58 6.31 7.09
N GLU A 41 -11.72 5.13 6.50
CA GLU A 41 -12.98 4.40 6.49
C GLU A 41 -13.21 3.76 7.87
N PRO A 42 -14.46 3.61 8.35
CA PRO A 42 -14.72 2.88 9.59
C PRO A 42 -14.13 1.46 9.60
N ALA A 43 -14.08 0.81 8.43
CA ALA A 43 -13.47 -0.52 8.24
C ALA A 43 -11.96 -0.54 8.53
N ASP A 44 -11.26 0.59 8.41
CA ASP A 44 -9.83 0.71 8.73
C ASP A 44 -9.58 0.58 10.26
N PHE A 45 -10.63 0.75 11.08
CA PHE A 45 -10.55 0.66 12.53
C PHE A 45 -10.92 -0.72 13.09
N ASP A 46 -11.75 -1.49 12.38
CA ASP A 46 -12.18 -2.83 12.81
C ASP A 46 -11.03 -3.86 12.75
N ALA A 47 -10.62 -4.35 13.93
CA ALA A 47 -9.56 -5.33 14.07
C ALA A 47 -9.86 -6.66 13.33
N LYS A 48 -11.13 -7.00 13.12
CA LYS A 48 -11.54 -8.23 12.40
C LYS A 48 -11.06 -8.25 10.96
N ASN A 49 -10.82 -7.08 10.35
CA ASN A 49 -10.35 -6.98 8.97
C ASN A 49 -8.85 -7.33 8.81
N PHE A 50 -8.12 -7.51 9.91
CA PHE A 50 -6.66 -7.69 9.90
C PHE A 50 -6.20 -8.99 10.58
N VAL A 51 -7.10 -9.97 10.70
CA VAL A 51 -6.81 -11.26 11.39
C VAL A 51 -6.07 -12.28 10.52
N ALA A 52 -5.96 -12.04 9.22
CA ALA A 52 -5.39 -13.00 8.27
C ALA A 52 -3.90 -13.31 8.51
N ASP A 53 -3.15 -12.30 8.97
CA ASP A 53 -1.76 -12.47 9.42
C ASP A 53 -1.66 -11.98 10.87
N SER A 54 -1.77 -12.91 11.81
CA SER A 54 -1.66 -12.62 13.23
C SER A 54 -0.26 -12.19 13.65
N ALA A 55 0.77 -12.39 12.82
CA ALA A 55 2.13 -11.94 13.08
C ALA A 55 2.33 -10.47 12.67
N ALA A 56 1.57 -9.99 11.69
CA ALA A 56 1.67 -8.62 11.16
C ALA A 56 1.69 -7.56 12.27
N LYS A 57 2.68 -6.66 12.17
CA LYS A 57 2.89 -5.55 13.12
C LYS A 57 2.09 -4.30 12.71
N ALA A 58 1.91 -4.13 11.41
CA ALA A 58 1.14 -3.08 10.76
C ALA A 58 0.66 -3.58 9.38
N VAL A 59 -0.21 -2.81 8.72
CA VAL A 59 -0.73 -3.10 7.37
C VAL A 59 -0.77 -1.81 6.58
N VAL A 60 -0.24 -1.82 5.35
CA VAL A 60 -0.45 -0.70 4.43
C VAL A 60 -1.87 -0.80 3.88
N LEU A 61 -2.70 0.17 4.23
CA LEU A 61 -4.08 0.25 3.75
C LEU A 61 -4.15 0.90 2.38
N TYR A 62 -3.20 1.80 2.09
CA TYR A 62 -3.11 2.53 0.86
C TYR A 62 -1.70 3.08 0.66
N ASP A 63 -1.19 3.04 -0.56
CA ASP A 63 0.01 3.74 -1.00
C ASP A 63 -0.22 4.14 -2.44
N HIS A 64 -0.28 5.44 -2.73
CA HIS A 64 -0.50 5.95 -4.07
C HIS A 64 0.43 7.12 -4.39
N GLY A 65 1.00 7.07 -5.59
CA GLY A 65 1.91 8.06 -6.11
C GLY A 65 1.38 8.65 -7.40
N THR A 66 1.61 9.95 -7.62
CA THR A 66 1.42 10.58 -8.91
C THR A 66 2.62 11.42 -9.24
N THR A 67 3.29 11.08 -10.34
CA THR A 67 4.40 11.85 -10.87
C THR A 67 3.94 12.68 -12.05
N ARG A 68 4.28 13.96 -12.05
CA ARG A 68 3.97 14.93 -13.10
C ARG A 68 5.26 15.60 -13.55
N PHE A 69 5.29 16.00 -14.82
CA PHE A 69 6.37 16.80 -15.37
C PHE A 69 5.84 18.17 -15.71
N HIS A 70 6.55 19.20 -15.25
CA HIS A 70 6.21 20.59 -15.49
C HIS A 70 7.37 21.28 -16.19
N LEU A 71 7.06 22.23 -17.09
CA LEU A 71 8.10 23.04 -17.71
C LEU A 71 8.54 24.13 -16.72
N LYS A 72 9.85 24.22 -16.47
CA LYS A 72 10.50 25.23 -15.64
C LYS A 72 11.54 25.95 -16.49
N GLY A 73 11.15 27.09 -17.07
CA GLY A 73 11.94 27.78 -18.08
C GLY A 73 12.06 26.93 -19.35
N MET A 74 13.28 26.54 -19.73
CA MET A 74 13.56 25.67 -20.89
C MET A 74 13.80 24.20 -20.52
N SER A 75 13.63 23.82 -19.24
CA SER A 75 13.84 22.45 -18.76
C SER A 75 12.54 21.86 -18.18
N PHE A 76 12.54 20.56 -17.92
CA PHE A 76 11.49 19.91 -17.14
C PHE A 76 11.88 19.82 -15.67
N GLN A 77 10.86 19.88 -14.81
CA GLN A 77 10.93 19.57 -13.41
C GLN A 77 9.92 18.45 -13.11
N MET A 78 10.35 17.46 -12.35
CA MET A 78 9.52 16.33 -11.94
C MET A 78 8.94 16.59 -10.55
N GLU A 79 7.65 16.36 -10.41
CA GLU A 79 6.94 16.49 -9.14
C GLU A 79 6.23 15.16 -8.82
N THR A 80 6.59 14.53 -7.71
CA THR A 80 5.98 13.29 -7.25
C THR A 80 5.23 13.52 -5.95
N GLU A 81 3.90 13.40 -6.01
CA GLU A 81 3.02 13.40 -4.84
C GLU A 81 2.81 11.96 -4.37
N ARG A 82 3.06 11.67 -3.09
CA ARG A 82 2.82 10.35 -2.50
C ARG A 82 1.91 10.47 -1.31
N THR A 83 0.87 9.64 -1.26
CA THR A 83 -0.05 9.52 -0.13
C THR A 83 -0.08 8.08 0.37
N THR A 84 0.17 7.88 1.66
CA THR A 84 0.23 6.55 2.27
C THR A 84 -0.62 6.51 3.54
N ARG A 85 -1.35 5.41 3.74
CA ARG A 85 -2.12 5.12 4.95
C ARG A 85 -1.73 3.75 5.50
N ILE A 86 -1.47 3.69 6.80
CA ILE A 86 -0.99 2.48 7.47
C ILE A 86 -1.81 2.25 8.75
N LYS A 87 -2.29 1.02 8.96
CA LYS A 87 -2.87 0.56 10.23
C LYS A 87 -1.76 -0.01 11.10
N ILE A 88 -1.62 0.48 12.31
CA ILE A 88 -0.73 -0.07 13.33
C ILE A 88 -1.50 -1.12 14.12
N LEU A 89 -1.02 -2.36 14.12
CA LEU A 89 -1.66 -3.48 14.80
C LEU A 89 -1.07 -3.73 16.19
N LYS A 90 0.23 -3.56 16.33
CA LYS A 90 1.00 -3.88 17.54
C LYS A 90 2.02 -2.80 17.88
N LYS A 91 2.48 -2.76 19.13
CA LYS A 91 3.60 -1.91 19.58
C LYS A 91 4.87 -2.06 18.74
N SER A 92 5.18 -3.28 18.30
CA SER A 92 6.34 -3.55 17.43
C SER A 92 6.21 -2.95 16.02
N GLY A 93 5.05 -2.41 15.66
CA GLY A 93 4.83 -1.69 14.41
C GLY A 93 4.99 -0.17 14.53
N TYR A 94 5.32 0.37 15.72
CA TYR A 94 5.41 1.83 15.90
C TYR A 94 6.48 2.48 15.05
N ASP A 95 7.52 1.74 14.65
CA ASP A 95 8.57 2.26 13.77
C ASP A 95 8.03 2.65 12.38
N TYR A 96 6.92 2.05 11.92
CA TYR A 96 6.24 2.46 10.68
C TYR A 96 5.59 3.85 10.77
N ALA A 97 5.51 4.45 11.97
CA ALA A 97 5.12 5.85 12.15
C ALA A 97 6.23 6.83 11.80
N THR A 98 7.48 6.37 11.75
CA THR A 98 8.62 7.16 11.30
C THR A 98 8.83 6.93 9.82
N VAL A 99 8.66 7.99 9.03
CA VAL A 99 8.78 7.95 7.58
C VAL A 99 10.13 8.54 7.21
N GLU A 100 10.88 7.81 6.39
CA GLU A 100 12.14 8.26 5.80
C GLU A 100 11.94 8.49 4.31
N ILE A 101 12.33 9.67 3.83
CA ILE A 101 12.25 10.05 2.42
C ILE A 101 13.67 10.34 1.94
N PRO A 102 14.27 9.46 1.11
CA PRO A 102 15.55 9.73 0.49
C PRO A 102 15.39 10.78 -0.61
N LEU A 103 16.22 11.81 -0.54
CA LEU A 103 16.27 12.92 -1.48
C LEU A 103 17.65 12.96 -2.11
N TYR A 104 17.69 12.85 -3.42
CA TYR A 104 18.92 12.94 -4.18
C TYR A 104 19.44 14.39 -4.22
N HIS A 105 20.75 14.54 -4.15
CA HIS A 105 21.41 15.83 -4.35
C HIS A 105 22.76 15.67 -5.04
N ARG A 106 23.15 16.68 -5.82
CA ARG A 106 24.44 16.76 -6.50
C ARG A 106 24.83 18.22 -6.66
N GLU A 107 26.02 18.57 -6.18
CA GLU A 107 26.55 19.93 -6.23
C GLU A 107 25.56 20.94 -5.62
N THR A 108 25.00 21.84 -6.42
CA THR A 108 24.03 22.86 -5.98
C THR A 108 22.57 22.41 -6.10
N ASP A 109 22.31 21.31 -6.80
CA ASP A 109 20.96 20.82 -7.05
C ASP A 109 20.57 19.78 -5.99
N GLU A 110 19.33 19.88 -5.50
CA GLU A 110 18.77 18.95 -4.52
C GLU A 110 17.28 18.72 -4.77
N GLU A 111 16.83 17.51 -4.50
CA GLU A 111 15.41 17.21 -4.37
C GLU A 111 14.86 17.82 -3.10
N LYS A 112 13.63 18.33 -3.17
CA LYS A 112 12.98 19.05 -2.07
C LYS A 112 11.64 18.44 -1.72
N ILE A 113 11.36 18.37 -0.43
CA ILE A 113 10.03 18.03 0.08
C ILE A 113 9.22 19.29 0.27
N SER A 114 7.97 19.24 -0.18
CA SER A 114 6.95 20.24 0.09
C SER A 114 5.62 19.56 0.42
N SER A 115 4.61 20.37 0.78
CA SER A 115 3.23 19.92 0.99
C SER A 115 3.05 18.79 2.02
N LEU A 116 4.00 18.59 2.93
CA LEU A 116 3.94 17.57 3.96
C LEU A 116 2.71 17.81 4.86
N LYS A 117 1.83 16.82 4.89
CA LYS A 117 0.68 16.75 5.81
C LYS A 117 0.60 15.34 6.35
N GLY A 118 0.20 15.21 7.61
CA GLY A 118 -0.01 13.90 8.22
C GLY A 118 -0.98 13.96 9.37
N PHE A 119 -1.60 12.82 9.64
CA PHE A 119 -2.54 12.63 10.72
C PHE A 119 -2.39 11.24 11.35
N THR A 120 -2.59 11.19 12.65
CA THR A 120 -2.81 9.94 13.39
C THR A 120 -4.26 9.92 13.86
N TYR A 121 -4.91 8.79 13.62
CA TYR A 121 -6.30 8.53 13.96
C TYR A 121 -6.39 7.43 15.00
N ASN A 122 -7.12 7.69 16.06
CA ASN A 122 -7.20 6.84 17.23
C ASN A 122 -8.64 6.68 17.66
N GLU A 123 -9.10 5.44 17.86
CA GLU A 123 -10.44 5.20 18.40
C GLU A 123 -10.42 5.27 19.92
N VAL A 124 -11.12 6.25 20.50
CA VAL A 124 -11.32 6.42 21.95
C VAL A 124 -12.82 6.44 22.24
N GLY A 125 -13.31 5.43 22.96
CA GLY A 125 -14.72 5.36 23.37
C GLY A 125 -15.71 5.41 22.19
N GLY A 126 -15.39 4.73 21.08
CA GLY A 126 -16.21 4.69 19.86
C GLY A 126 -16.14 5.96 19.00
N LYS A 127 -15.24 6.90 19.30
CA LYS A 127 -15.01 8.11 18.51
C LYS A 127 -13.59 8.12 17.96
N ILE A 128 -13.43 8.64 16.75
CA ILE A 128 -12.11 8.80 16.14
C ILE A 128 -11.53 10.17 16.51
N GLU A 129 -10.49 10.15 17.33
CA GLU A 129 -9.65 11.30 17.60
C GLU A 129 -8.59 11.45 16.50
N LYS A 130 -8.34 12.70 16.09
CA LYS A 130 -7.42 13.04 15.00
C LYS A 130 -6.33 13.98 15.51
N VAL A 131 -5.07 13.56 15.40
CA VAL A 131 -3.90 14.37 15.77
C VAL A 131 -3.12 14.71 14.51
N LYS A 132 -2.83 16.00 14.30
CA LYS A 132 -2.09 16.49 13.13
C LYS A 132 -0.58 16.36 13.36
N LEU A 133 0.13 15.94 12.32
CA LEU A 133 1.59 16.02 12.25
C LEU A 133 2.04 17.47 12.27
N ASP A 134 2.97 17.78 13.16
CA ASP A 134 3.72 19.04 13.09
C ASP A 134 4.82 18.90 12.04
N GLY A 135 4.60 19.48 10.87
CA GLY A 135 5.55 19.44 9.75
C GLY A 135 6.83 20.24 9.98
N SER A 136 6.93 21.02 11.07
CA SER A 136 8.17 21.73 11.42
C SER A 136 9.23 20.80 12.04
N ASN A 137 8.80 19.69 12.66
CA ASN A 137 9.68 18.73 13.33
C ASN A 137 10.18 17.64 12.37
N MET A 138 10.84 18.06 11.30
CA MET A 138 11.53 17.16 10.38
C MET A 138 13.02 17.11 10.65
N PHE A 139 13.59 15.92 10.71
CA PHE A 139 15.03 15.70 10.84
C PHE A 139 15.65 15.41 9.48
N SER A 140 16.93 15.76 9.31
CA SER A 140 17.70 15.49 8.10
C SER A 140 18.99 14.76 8.47
N GLU A 141 19.37 13.78 7.67
CA GLU A 141 20.60 13.02 7.82
C GLU A 141 21.22 12.79 6.44
N ASP A 142 22.49 13.12 6.26
CA ASP A 142 23.22 12.79 5.03
C ASP A 142 23.63 11.30 5.09
N ARG A 143 22.97 10.46 4.29
CA ARG A 143 23.19 8.99 4.29
C ARG A 143 24.33 8.59 3.36
N THR A 144 24.48 9.30 2.24
CA THR A 144 25.60 9.12 1.30
C THR A 144 26.03 10.48 0.75
N LYS A 145 27.08 10.49 -0.09
CA LYS A 145 27.51 11.71 -0.80
C LYS A 145 26.40 12.39 -1.62
N ASN A 146 25.41 11.62 -2.07
CA ASN A 146 24.37 12.07 -2.99
C ASN A 146 22.95 11.85 -2.49
N VAL A 147 22.77 11.40 -1.24
CA VAL A 147 21.45 11.12 -0.67
C VAL A 147 21.36 11.70 0.72
N ARG A 148 20.41 12.62 0.88
CA ARG A 148 19.95 13.16 2.15
C ARG A 148 18.61 12.55 2.49
N VAL A 149 18.46 12.04 3.70
CA VAL A 149 17.21 11.45 4.16
C VAL A 149 16.49 12.46 5.04
N ARG A 150 15.24 12.76 4.68
CA ARG A 150 14.32 13.54 5.52
C ARG A 150 13.44 12.59 6.31
N LYS A 151 13.35 12.80 7.62
CA LYS A 151 12.60 11.95 8.54
C LYS A 151 11.56 12.75 9.29
N PHE A 152 10.39 12.16 9.49
CA PHE A 152 9.36 12.67 10.39
C PHE A 152 8.62 11.51 11.04
N THR A 153 8.06 11.75 12.23
CA THR A 153 7.33 10.73 12.99
C THR A 153 5.92 11.23 13.26
N LEU A 154 4.93 10.40 12.92
CA LEU A 154 3.53 10.71 13.21
C LEU A 154 3.29 10.67 14.73
N PRO A 155 2.60 11.69 15.30
CA PRO A 155 2.42 11.80 16.74
C PRO A 155 1.34 10.85 17.26
N ASN A 156 1.32 10.59 18.57
CA ASN A 156 0.25 9.86 19.27
C ASN A 156 -0.09 8.47 18.66
N VAL A 157 0.92 7.77 18.14
CA VAL A 157 0.71 6.42 17.59
C VAL A 157 0.58 5.40 18.70
N ARG A 158 -0.44 4.55 18.59
CA ARG A 158 -0.72 3.44 19.50
C ARG A 158 -1.28 2.23 18.75
N GLU A 159 -1.43 1.10 19.44
CA GLU A 159 -2.08 -0.08 18.87
C GLU A 159 -3.50 0.26 18.38
N GLY A 160 -3.83 -0.19 17.17
CA GLY A 160 -5.08 0.12 16.50
C GLY A 160 -5.11 1.48 15.80
N ALA A 161 -4.07 2.32 15.93
CA ALA A 161 -4.03 3.60 15.25
C ALA A 161 -3.99 3.44 13.73
N VAL A 162 -4.63 4.35 13.01
CA VAL A 162 -4.43 4.54 11.58
C VAL A 162 -3.59 5.79 11.40
N ILE A 163 -2.47 5.69 10.71
CA ILE A 163 -1.65 6.85 10.32
C ILE A 163 -1.84 7.11 8.83
N GLU A 164 -1.81 8.39 8.47
CA GLU A 164 -1.92 8.82 7.09
C GLU A 164 -0.99 10.02 6.86
N TYR A 165 -0.27 10.02 5.75
CA TYR A 165 0.57 11.14 5.36
C TYR A 165 0.60 11.33 3.85
N THR A 166 0.87 12.57 3.45
CA THR A 166 1.10 12.94 2.06
C THR A 166 2.22 13.96 1.99
N TYR A 167 3.02 13.88 0.93
CA TYR A 167 4.10 14.81 0.66
C TYR A 167 4.37 14.89 -0.85
N THR A 168 5.04 15.95 -1.25
CA THR A 168 5.49 16.16 -2.63
C THR A 168 7.00 16.24 -2.67
N VAL A 169 7.64 15.44 -3.53
CA VAL A 169 9.06 15.57 -3.88
C VAL A 169 9.18 16.27 -5.23
N THR A 170 9.90 17.38 -5.24
CA THR A 170 10.25 18.11 -6.46
C THR A 170 11.71 17.81 -6.81
N SER A 171 11.95 17.42 -8.06
CA SER A 171 13.27 17.00 -8.56
C SER A 171 13.57 17.60 -9.92
N ASP A 172 14.76 18.19 -10.06
CA ASP A 172 15.31 18.59 -11.36
C ASP A 172 16.10 17.41 -12.01
N PHE A 173 16.19 16.26 -11.33
CA PHE A 173 16.88 15.06 -11.79
C PHE A 173 15.91 14.10 -12.51
N LEU A 174 15.69 14.31 -13.80
CA LEU A 174 14.72 13.53 -14.60
C LEU A 174 15.06 12.04 -14.75
N PHE A 175 16.27 11.62 -14.35
CA PHE A 175 16.68 10.22 -14.31
C PHE A 175 16.38 9.55 -12.97
N ASN A 176 16.07 10.31 -11.91
CA ASN A 176 15.97 9.83 -10.54
C ASN A 176 14.51 9.82 -10.09
N PHE A 177 13.74 8.84 -10.57
CA PHE A 177 12.38 8.63 -10.10
C PHE A 177 12.39 8.16 -8.64
N GLN A 178 11.41 8.59 -7.86
CA GLN A 178 11.26 8.10 -6.49
C GLN A 178 10.95 6.60 -6.50
N ASP A 179 11.75 5.83 -5.77
CA ASP A 179 11.58 4.38 -5.69
C ASP A 179 10.21 3.99 -5.13
N TRP A 180 9.62 2.96 -5.72
CA TRP A 180 8.35 2.38 -5.29
C TRP A 180 8.45 0.87 -5.08
N THR A 181 8.46 0.45 -3.82
CA THR A 181 8.46 -0.99 -3.48
C THR A 181 7.04 -1.46 -3.19
N PHE A 182 6.50 -2.30 -4.08
CA PHE A 182 5.17 -2.89 -3.93
C PHE A 182 5.13 -4.04 -2.90
N GLN A 183 6.27 -4.72 -2.69
CA GLN A 183 6.44 -5.70 -1.60
C GLN A 183 7.16 -5.05 -0.43
N ARG A 184 6.50 -5.03 0.73
CA ARG A 184 7.03 -4.50 1.99
C ARG A 184 7.08 -5.64 3.03
N GLU A 185 7.78 -5.42 4.14
CA GLU A 185 7.78 -6.37 5.27
C GLU A 185 6.37 -6.56 5.86
N ILE A 186 5.55 -5.51 5.79
CA ILE A 186 4.13 -5.54 6.19
C ILE A 186 3.22 -5.75 4.98
N PRO A 187 2.10 -6.47 5.16
CA PRO A 187 1.14 -6.70 4.08
C PRO A 187 0.53 -5.39 3.57
N THR A 188 0.15 -5.40 2.30
CA THR A 188 -0.58 -4.32 1.63
C THR A 188 -1.97 -4.83 1.26
N ARG A 189 -3.01 -4.04 1.55
CA ARG A 189 -4.41 -4.30 1.21
C ARG A 189 -4.72 -4.01 -0.25
#